data_AF-A0A954KX82-F1
#
_entry.id   AF-A0A954KX82-F1
#
_cell.length_a   1.000
_cell.length_b   1.000
_cell.length_c   1.000
_cell.angle_alpha   90.00
_cell.angle_beta   90.00
_cell.angle_gamma   90.00
#
_symmetry.space_group_name_H-M   'P 1'
#
loop_
_entity.id
_entity.type
_entity.pdbx_description
1 polymer ?
#
loop_
_entity_poly.entity_id
_entity_poly.type
_entity_poly.pdbx_seq_one_letter_code
_entity_poly.pdbx_strand_id
1 'polypeptide(L)'
;CRRMALLEESVRLLYREWFVRLRFPGHEHTRIVDGVPEGWERRTLNKLTSFLKRRITPTYDDEAEGLVINQKCIRDGRVNLDLARRQSKQVPPERLIQLGDVLVNSTGEGTLGRVAQVKVIIPNCTVDTHVTIVRPVDDVARHYFGLAVMDWEPRFSTMGKGATNQTELSPATIGETEIVMPSHILLEQFELFAEPLYEQVTNLVNQNQKLRAARDLLLPRLMSSEIAV
;
A
#
# COMPACT_ATOMS: atom_id res chain seq x y z
N CYS A 1 5.10 -16.47 -3.37
CA CYS A 1 4.43 -17.57 -4.09
C CYS A 1 4.12 -17.12 -5.52
N ARG A 2 4.40 -17.94 -6.54
CA ARG A 2 4.17 -17.63 -7.97
C ARG A 2 2.71 -17.26 -8.26
N ARG A 3 1.76 -17.96 -7.64
CA ARG A 3 0.30 -17.71 -7.79
C ARG A 3 -0.08 -16.30 -7.35
N MET A 4 0.39 -15.86 -6.17
CA MET A 4 0.10 -14.51 -5.65
C MET A 4 0.61 -13.42 -6.58
N ALA A 5 1.83 -13.58 -7.11
CA ALA A 5 2.40 -12.62 -8.05
C ALA A 5 1.58 -12.50 -9.35
N LEU A 6 1.06 -13.62 -9.87
CA LEU A 6 0.22 -13.61 -11.08
C LEU A 6 -1.13 -12.91 -10.88
N LEU A 7 -1.74 -13.09 -9.70
CA LEU A 7 -3.01 -12.42 -9.36
C LEU A 7 -2.82 -10.91 -9.24
N GLU A 8 -1.80 -10.48 -8.50
CA GLU A 8 -1.46 -9.05 -8.38
C GLU A 8 -1.09 -8.44 -9.73
N GLU A 9 -0.39 -9.18 -10.59
CA GLU A 9 -0.03 -8.71 -11.93
C GLU A 9 -1.27 -8.55 -12.81
N SER A 10 -2.24 -9.46 -12.70
CA SER A 10 -3.50 -9.34 -13.45
C SER A 10 -4.26 -8.06 -13.10
N VAL A 11 -4.33 -7.72 -11.80
CA VAL A 11 -4.93 -6.45 -11.36
C VAL A 11 -4.13 -5.25 -11.86
N ARG A 12 -2.80 -5.28 -11.74
CA ARG A 12 -1.93 -4.20 -12.24
C ARG A 12 -2.04 -4.00 -13.75
N LEU A 13 -2.16 -5.07 -14.52
CA LEU A 13 -2.33 -5.00 -15.97
C LEU A 13 -3.67 -4.36 -16.34
N LEU A 14 -4.77 -4.78 -15.70
CA LEU A 14 -6.06 -4.17 -15.94
C LEU A 14 -6.05 -2.67 -15.60
N TYR A 15 -5.49 -2.32 -14.45
CA TYR A 15 -5.32 -0.93 -14.04
C TYR A 15 -4.54 -0.12 -15.09
N ARG A 16 -3.41 -0.66 -15.59
CA ARG A 16 -2.60 0.00 -16.62
C ARG A 16 -3.34 0.13 -17.94
N GLU A 17 -4.06 -0.89 -18.39
CA GLU A 17 -4.86 -0.78 -19.62
C GLU A 17 -5.92 0.30 -19.47
N TRP A 18 -6.72 0.25 -18.40
CA TRP A 18 -7.89 1.12 -18.26
C TRP A 18 -7.54 2.56 -17.93
N PHE A 19 -6.63 2.77 -16.98
CA PHE A 19 -6.46 4.10 -16.36
C PHE A 19 -5.16 4.79 -16.73
N VAL A 20 -4.18 4.05 -17.27
CA VAL A 20 -2.91 4.62 -17.75
C VAL A 20 -2.89 4.71 -19.27
N ARG A 21 -3.29 3.62 -19.96
CA ARG A 21 -3.35 3.56 -21.42
C ARG A 21 -4.70 4.00 -21.98
N LEU A 22 -5.67 4.30 -21.11
CA LEU A 22 -7.02 4.77 -21.45
C LEU A 22 -7.79 3.79 -22.38
N ARG A 23 -7.55 2.48 -22.21
CA ARG A 23 -8.21 1.37 -22.93
C ARG A 23 -9.25 0.68 -22.06
N PHE A 24 -10.16 1.46 -21.52
CA PHE A 24 -11.30 0.99 -20.72
C PHE A 24 -12.49 0.62 -21.62
N PRO A 25 -13.49 -0.14 -21.15
CA PRO A 25 -14.68 -0.46 -21.94
C PRO A 25 -15.39 0.80 -22.43
N GLY A 26 -15.55 0.94 -23.75
CA GLY A 26 -16.17 2.11 -24.38
C GLY A 26 -15.22 3.28 -24.70
N HIS A 27 -13.91 3.12 -24.46
CA HIS A 27 -12.92 4.16 -24.74
C HIS A 27 -12.89 4.61 -26.21
N GLU A 28 -13.24 3.73 -27.16
CA GLU A 28 -13.26 4.04 -28.60
C GLU A 28 -14.28 5.14 -28.96
N HIS A 29 -15.29 5.32 -28.11
CA HIS A 29 -16.37 6.28 -28.31
C HIS A 29 -16.30 7.45 -27.31
N THR A 30 -15.31 7.45 -26.41
CA THR A 30 -15.16 8.45 -25.36
C THR A 30 -14.19 9.54 -25.82
N ARG A 31 -14.62 10.80 -25.79
CA ARG A 31 -13.76 11.94 -26.14
C ARG A 31 -12.75 12.21 -25.03
N ILE A 32 -11.61 12.80 -25.38
CA ILE A 32 -10.66 13.34 -24.40
C ILE A 32 -10.94 14.84 -24.24
N VAL A 33 -11.15 15.28 -22.99
CA VAL A 33 -11.38 16.68 -22.61
C VAL A 33 -10.33 17.03 -21.54
N ASP A 34 -9.58 18.11 -21.76
CA ASP A 34 -8.50 18.57 -20.86
C ASP A 34 -7.47 17.47 -20.48
N GLY A 35 -7.18 16.58 -21.45
CA GLY A 35 -6.18 15.54 -21.31
C GLY A 35 -6.61 14.30 -20.52
N VAL A 36 -7.90 14.18 -20.18
CA VAL A 36 -8.49 12.97 -19.59
C VAL A 36 -9.79 12.59 -20.33
N PRO A 37 -10.28 11.33 -20.25
CA PRO A 37 -11.56 10.96 -20.83
C PRO A 37 -12.73 11.82 -20.31
N GLU A 38 -13.71 12.08 -21.17
CA GLU A 38 -14.93 12.81 -20.80
C GLU A 38 -15.62 12.16 -19.58
N GLY A 39 -15.99 12.99 -18.60
CA GLY A 39 -16.55 12.54 -17.32
C GLY A 39 -15.52 12.10 -16.28
N TRP A 40 -14.23 12.13 -16.59
CA TRP A 40 -13.16 11.95 -15.62
C TRP A 40 -12.69 13.30 -15.09
N GLU A 41 -12.17 13.33 -13.86
CA GLU A 41 -11.68 14.55 -13.21
C GLU A 41 -10.27 14.39 -12.66
N ARG A 42 -9.54 15.49 -12.46
CA ARG A 42 -8.31 15.49 -11.66
C ARG A 42 -8.64 15.96 -10.26
N ARG A 43 -8.21 15.21 -9.25
CA ARG A 43 -8.40 15.56 -7.84
C ARG A 43 -7.11 15.42 -7.06
N THR A 44 -6.88 16.37 -6.17
CA THR A 44 -5.77 16.33 -5.23
C THR A 44 -5.97 15.23 -4.20
N LEU A 45 -4.89 14.60 -3.74
CA LEU A 45 -4.96 13.60 -2.67
C LEU A 45 -5.61 14.16 -1.41
N ASN A 46 -5.40 15.43 -1.08
CA ASN A 46 -6.09 16.11 0.03
C ASN A 46 -7.63 15.99 -0.05
N LYS A 47 -8.21 16.06 -1.25
CA LYS A 47 -9.66 15.93 -1.45
C LYS A 47 -10.15 14.47 -1.43
N LEU A 48 -9.25 13.51 -1.44
CA LEU A 48 -9.54 12.08 -1.53
C LEU A 48 -9.13 11.32 -0.27
N THR A 49 -8.56 12.00 0.73
CA THR A 49 -8.02 11.38 1.93
C THR A 49 -8.71 11.85 3.20
N SER A 50 -9.07 10.92 4.08
CA SER A 50 -9.57 11.20 5.42
C SER A 50 -8.44 11.41 6.43
N PHE A 51 -7.26 10.85 6.17
CA PHE A 51 -6.07 11.00 7.01
C PHE A 51 -4.80 11.10 6.16
N LEU A 52 -4.05 12.19 6.31
CA LEU A 52 -2.79 12.42 5.60
C LEU A 52 -1.76 13.01 6.57
N LYS A 53 -1.10 12.15 7.34
CA LYS A 53 -0.13 12.59 8.36
C LYS A 53 1.02 11.59 8.52
N ARG A 54 2.18 12.12 8.89
CA ARG A 54 3.29 11.36 9.47
C ARG A 54 3.00 11.00 10.91
N ARG A 55 3.74 10.02 11.44
CA ARG A 55 3.52 9.55 12.80
C ARG A 55 4.74 9.50 13.69
N ILE A 56 4.46 9.04 14.90
CA ILE A 56 5.15 9.23 16.18
C ILE A 56 6.57 8.67 16.18
N THR A 57 7.43 9.28 17.00
CA THR A 57 8.65 8.64 17.51
C THR A 57 8.23 7.44 18.36
N PRO A 58 8.51 6.19 17.93
CA PRO A 58 8.15 4.99 18.67
C PRO A 58 9.04 4.85 19.91
N THR A 59 8.52 4.22 20.96
CA THR A 59 9.33 3.68 22.06
C THR A 59 9.66 2.24 21.70
N TYR A 60 10.85 2.00 21.14
CA TYR A 60 11.24 0.66 20.70
C TYR A 60 11.36 -0.29 21.88
N ASP A 61 10.75 -1.46 21.71
CA ASP A 61 10.64 -2.48 22.74
C ASP A 61 10.41 -3.83 22.04
N ASP A 62 11.40 -4.71 22.08
CA ASP A 62 11.40 -5.96 21.32
C ASP A 62 10.40 -7.01 21.87
N GLU A 63 9.87 -6.81 23.08
CA GLU A 63 8.87 -7.69 23.70
C GLU A 63 7.44 -7.16 23.54
N ALA A 64 7.28 -5.91 23.10
CA ALA A 64 5.96 -5.29 22.95
C ALA A 64 5.15 -5.89 21.79
N GLU A 65 3.83 -5.95 21.96
CA GLU A 65 2.91 -6.39 20.90
C GLU A 65 2.77 -5.39 19.75
N GLY A 66 3.02 -4.10 20.01
CA GLY A 66 2.83 -3.05 19.03
C GLY A 66 3.89 -3.11 17.93
N LEU A 67 3.47 -2.94 16.68
CA LEU A 67 4.35 -2.93 15.51
C LEU A 67 4.50 -1.51 14.95
N VAL A 68 5.69 -1.20 14.45
CA VAL A 68 5.98 0.03 13.73
C VAL A 68 6.66 -0.25 12.39
N ILE A 69 5.98 0.16 11.33
CA ILE A 69 6.49 0.17 9.95
C ILE A 69 7.40 1.39 9.80
N ASN A 70 8.61 1.15 9.35
CA ASN A 70 9.60 2.17 9.01
C ASN A 70 9.91 2.14 7.51
N GLN A 71 10.73 3.08 7.03
CA GLN A 71 11.06 3.20 5.60
C GLN A 71 11.68 1.94 4.95
N LYS A 72 12.31 1.04 5.73
CA LYS A 72 12.88 -0.23 5.22
C LYS A 72 11.80 -1.26 4.89
N CYS A 73 10.62 -1.15 5.51
CA CYS A 73 9.50 -2.05 5.30
C CYS A 73 8.83 -1.82 3.92
N ILE A 74 9.06 -0.67 3.27
CA ILE A 74 8.34 -0.28 2.06
C ILE A 74 9.26 -0.45 0.85
N ARG A 75 8.88 -1.36 -0.05
CA ARG A 75 9.60 -1.63 -1.30
C ARG A 75 8.71 -2.33 -2.32
N ASP A 76 8.87 -2.00 -3.60
CA ASP A 76 8.22 -2.67 -4.73
C ASP A 76 6.67 -2.72 -4.61
N GLY A 77 6.07 -1.66 -4.06
CA GLY A 77 4.62 -1.60 -3.83
C GLY A 77 4.11 -2.45 -2.66
N ARG A 78 5.01 -3.03 -1.84
CA ARG A 78 4.66 -3.95 -0.76
C ARG A 78 5.22 -3.50 0.60
N VAL A 79 4.51 -3.91 1.65
CA VAL A 79 4.93 -3.78 3.05
C VAL A 79 5.54 -5.11 3.50
N ASN A 80 6.82 -5.09 3.89
CA ASN A 80 7.53 -6.21 4.48
C ASN A 80 7.56 -6.07 6.01
N LEU A 81 6.74 -6.86 6.70
CA LEU A 81 6.63 -6.85 8.16
C LEU A 81 7.83 -7.51 8.87
N ASP A 82 8.64 -8.30 8.18
CA ASP A 82 9.86 -8.90 8.76
C ASP A 82 10.90 -7.82 9.11
N LEU A 83 10.78 -6.62 8.54
CA LEU A 83 11.63 -5.45 8.80
C LEU A 83 10.96 -4.42 9.74
N ALA A 84 9.73 -4.69 10.18
CA ALA A 84 9.04 -3.87 11.16
C ALA A 84 9.71 -4.04 12.53
N ARG A 85 9.62 -3.01 13.36
CA ARG A 85 10.12 -3.05 14.74
C ARG A 85 8.95 -3.12 15.70
N ARG A 86 9.20 -3.56 16.93
CA ARG A 86 8.21 -3.54 18.00
C ARG A 86 8.32 -2.27 18.84
N GLN A 87 7.19 -1.86 19.42
CA GLN A 87 7.09 -0.64 20.22
C GLN A 87 5.96 -0.72 21.26
N SER A 88 6.20 -0.16 22.45
CA SER A 88 5.28 -0.24 23.60
C SER A 88 4.44 1.01 23.83
N LYS A 89 4.67 2.09 23.07
CA LYS A 89 3.92 3.34 23.25
C LYS A 89 2.46 3.15 22.80
N GLN A 90 1.52 3.60 23.63
CA GLN A 90 0.11 3.57 23.27
C GLN A 90 -0.16 4.41 22.02
N VAL A 91 -0.94 3.83 21.11
CA VAL A 91 -1.18 4.38 19.80
C VAL A 91 -2.64 4.80 19.66
N PRO A 92 -2.95 6.07 19.36
CA PRO A 92 -4.33 6.50 19.10
C PRO A 92 -4.96 5.75 17.91
N PRO A 93 -6.24 5.31 18.01
CA PRO A 93 -6.90 4.46 17.01
C PRO A 93 -6.89 5.00 15.59
N GLU A 94 -7.10 6.31 15.41
CA GLU A 94 -7.21 6.97 14.10
C GLU A 94 -5.94 6.91 13.26
N ARG A 95 -4.88 6.40 13.88
CA ARG A 95 -3.51 6.66 13.50
C ARG A 95 -2.84 5.22 13.53
N LEU A 96 -3.51 4.17 14.04
CA LEU A 96 -3.22 2.78 13.65
C LEU A 96 -3.42 2.62 12.14
N ILE A 97 -2.63 1.77 11.50
CA ILE A 97 -2.81 1.47 10.07
C ILE A 97 -4.11 0.70 9.84
N GLN A 98 -4.75 0.98 8.71
CA GLN A 98 -6.01 0.38 8.30
C GLN A 98 -5.87 -0.27 6.93
N LEU A 99 -6.76 -1.21 6.65
CA LEU A 99 -6.88 -1.82 5.33
C LEU A 99 -7.18 -0.73 4.29
N GLY A 100 -6.42 -0.70 3.20
CA GLY A 100 -6.55 0.30 2.14
C GLY A 100 -5.65 1.52 2.31
N ASP A 101 -5.03 1.74 3.48
CA ASP A 101 -4.05 2.80 3.68
C ASP A 101 -2.92 2.68 2.66
N VAL A 102 -2.50 3.82 2.10
CA VAL A 102 -1.29 3.91 1.29
C VAL A 102 -0.19 4.54 2.15
N LEU A 103 0.98 3.89 2.19
CA LEU A 103 2.13 4.32 2.96
C LEU A 103 3.16 4.91 2.01
N VAL A 104 3.63 6.12 2.30
CA VAL A 104 4.63 6.83 1.49
C VAL A 104 5.86 7.15 2.34
N ASN A 105 7.04 6.73 1.91
CA ASN A 105 8.29 7.10 2.56
C ASN A 105 8.55 8.60 2.43
N SER A 106 8.61 9.29 3.56
CA SER A 106 8.82 10.73 3.64
C SER A 106 10.29 11.13 3.67
N THR A 107 11.21 10.21 3.95
CA THR A 107 12.65 10.50 4.06
C THR A 107 13.49 9.28 3.65
N GLY A 108 14.81 9.46 3.67
CA GLY A 108 15.81 8.40 3.62
C GLY A 108 16.48 8.29 2.25
N GLU A 109 17.80 8.16 2.28
CA GLU A 109 18.63 8.05 1.07
C GLU A 109 18.28 6.77 0.30
N GLY A 110 17.87 6.95 -0.96
CA GLY A 110 17.41 5.85 -1.82
C GLY A 110 16.08 5.21 -1.40
N THR A 111 15.39 5.72 -0.38
CA THR A 111 14.07 5.23 0.07
C THR A 111 12.96 6.26 -0.02
N LEU A 112 13.30 7.54 -0.17
CA LEU A 112 12.36 8.64 -0.34
C LEU A 112 11.36 8.35 -1.47
N GLY A 113 10.08 8.59 -1.19
CA GLY A 113 9.00 8.50 -2.17
C GLY A 113 8.51 7.09 -2.49
N ARG A 114 9.14 6.02 -1.96
CA ARG A 114 8.61 4.66 -2.10
C ARG A 114 7.20 4.56 -1.54
N VAL A 115 6.35 3.80 -2.22
CA VAL A 115 4.93 3.65 -1.90
C VAL A 115 4.56 2.18 -1.74
N ALA A 116 3.67 1.89 -0.80
CA ALA A 116 3.00 0.59 -0.71
C ALA A 116 1.59 0.74 -0.17
N GLN A 117 0.68 -0.13 -0.60
CA GLN A 117 -0.66 -0.21 -0.03
C GLN A 117 -0.74 -1.30 1.05
N VAL A 118 -1.44 -1.01 2.15
CA VAL A 118 -1.81 -1.96 3.18
C VAL A 118 -3.00 -2.78 2.69
N LYS A 119 -2.74 -4.04 2.32
CA LYS A 119 -3.75 -4.97 1.77
C LYS A 119 -4.21 -6.06 2.75
N VAL A 120 -3.68 -6.04 3.97
CA VAL A 120 -4.03 -6.97 5.04
C VAL A 120 -4.20 -6.20 6.34
N ILE A 121 -5.09 -6.68 7.22
CA ILE A 121 -5.27 -6.10 8.55
C ILE A 121 -4.07 -6.51 9.40
N ILE A 122 -3.42 -5.53 10.04
CA ILE A 122 -2.26 -5.76 10.91
C ILE A 122 -2.60 -5.17 12.29
N PRO A 123 -2.92 -6.00 13.27
CA PRO A 123 -3.30 -5.54 14.61
C PRO A 123 -2.18 -4.71 15.27
N ASN A 124 -2.56 -3.70 16.04
CA ASN A 124 -1.67 -2.85 16.84
C ASN A 124 -0.44 -2.32 16.07
N CYS A 125 -0.61 -2.00 14.78
CA CYS A 125 0.47 -1.56 13.93
C CYS A 125 0.33 -0.08 13.57
N THR A 126 1.46 0.61 13.51
CA THR A 126 1.55 2.00 13.10
C THR A 126 2.76 2.24 12.21
N VAL A 127 3.01 3.50 11.85
CA VAL A 127 4.20 3.92 11.12
C VAL A 127 5.05 4.87 11.96
N ASP A 128 6.35 4.95 11.66
CA ASP A 128 7.27 5.88 12.33
C ASP A 128 7.25 7.29 11.69
N THR A 129 8.22 8.12 12.07
CA THR A 129 8.39 9.50 11.58
C THR A 129 8.78 9.59 10.10
N HIS A 130 9.27 8.49 9.51
CA HIS A 130 9.79 8.44 8.16
C HIS A 130 8.75 8.02 7.12
N VAL A 131 7.51 7.76 7.55
CA VAL A 131 6.43 7.26 6.68
C VAL A 131 5.16 8.09 6.92
N THR A 132 4.51 8.50 5.83
CA THR A 132 3.20 9.14 5.83
C THR A 132 2.11 8.11 5.56
N ILE A 133 1.05 8.11 6.39
CA ILE A 133 -0.19 7.38 6.09
C ILE A 133 -1.05 8.28 5.22
N VAL A 134 -1.46 7.76 4.07
CA VAL A 134 -2.39 8.36 3.11
C VAL A 134 -3.63 7.45 3.09
N ARG A 135 -4.63 7.78 3.91
CA ARG A 135 -5.87 7.02 4.05
C ARG A 135 -6.94 7.60 3.15
N PRO A 136 -7.53 6.82 2.22
CA PRO A 136 -8.64 7.30 1.42
C PRO A 136 -9.87 7.61 2.29
N VAL A 137 -10.80 8.42 1.77
CA VAL A 137 -12.17 8.48 2.30
C VAL A 137 -12.94 7.19 1.92
N ASP A 138 -13.99 6.85 2.66
CA ASP A 138 -14.67 5.55 2.54
C ASP A 138 -15.32 5.29 1.16
N ASP A 139 -15.69 6.34 0.44
CA ASP A 139 -16.34 6.28 -0.88
C ASP A 139 -15.36 6.13 -2.05
N VAL A 140 -14.04 6.12 -1.78
CA VAL A 140 -13.03 5.96 -2.83
C VAL A 140 -12.69 4.47 -3.02
N ALA A 141 -12.77 4.02 -4.27
CA ALA A 141 -12.35 2.70 -4.72
C ALA A 141 -10.89 2.40 -4.29
N ARG A 142 -10.73 1.61 -3.23
CA ARG A 142 -9.46 1.44 -2.51
C ARG A 142 -8.37 0.83 -3.36
N HIS A 143 -8.66 -0.14 -4.22
CA HIS A 143 -7.65 -0.80 -5.03
C HIS A 143 -7.19 0.11 -6.16
N TYR A 144 -8.12 0.85 -6.76
CA TYR A 144 -7.78 1.90 -7.71
C TYR A 144 -6.90 2.96 -7.06
N PHE A 145 -7.33 3.50 -5.91
CA PHE A 145 -6.60 4.53 -5.17
C PHE A 145 -5.18 4.08 -4.82
N GLY A 146 -5.02 2.86 -4.31
CA GLY A 146 -3.72 2.28 -4.02
C GLY A 146 -2.78 2.25 -5.22
N LEU A 147 -3.28 1.79 -6.37
CA LEU A 147 -2.51 1.73 -7.62
C LEU A 147 -2.20 3.12 -8.17
N ALA A 148 -3.18 4.03 -8.14
CA ALA A 148 -2.99 5.41 -8.58
C ALA A 148 -1.92 6.14 -7.77
N VAL A 149 -1.89 5.99 -6.45
CA VAL A 149 -0.86 6.59 -5.60
C VAL A 149 0.49 5.87 -5.76
N MET A 150 0.51 4.56 -5.96
CA MET A 150 1.76 3.82 -6.24
C MET A 150 2.42 4.25 -7.56
N ASP A 151 1.64 4.57 -8.59
CA ASP A 151 2.15 5.08 -9.87
C ASP A 151 2.83 6.45 -9.74
N TRP A 152 2.63 7.16 -8.62
CA TRP A 152 3.34 8.40 -8.29
C TRP A 152 4.72 8.19 -7.66
N GLU A 153 5.10 6.96 -7.28
CA GLU A 153 6.39 6.66 -6.63
C GLU A 153 7.60 7.29 -7.36
N PRO A 154 7.75 7.18 -8.70
CA PRO A 154 8.89 7.79 -9.40
C PRO A 154 8.94 9.31 -9.23
N ARG A 155 7.78 9.97 -9.19
CA ARG A 155 7.69 11.43 -9.01
C ARG A 155 7.93 11.82 -7.56
N PHE A 156 7.35 11.11 -6.61
CA PHE A 156 7.58 11.35 -5.18
C PHE A 156 9.06 11.31 -4.79
N SER A 157 9.84 10.43 -5.42
CA SER A 157 11.29 10.34 -5.19
C SER A 157 12.05 11.64 -5.54
N THR A 158 11.47 12.48 -6.40
CA THR A 158 12.07 13.76 -6.88
C THR A 158 11.45 14.99 -6.22
N MET A 159 10.35 14.84 -5.49
CA MET A 159 9.58 15.94 -4.90
C MET A 159 10.03 16.31 -3.47
N GLY A 160 11.03 15.61 -2.94
CA GLY A 160 11.58 15.93 -1.63
C GLY A 160 12.29 17.28 -1.62
N LYS A 161 12.20 17.98 -0.49
CA LYS A 161 12.81 19.29 -0.27
C LYS A 161 13.83 19.18 0.87
N GLY A 162 14.94 19.92 0.76
CA GLY A 162 16.02 19.93 1.75
C GLY A 162 17.40 19.74 1.12
N ALA A 163 18.44 19.69 1.96
CA ALA A 163 19.79 19.35 1.50
C ALA A 163 19.88 17.87 1.09
N THR A 164 20.90 17.49 0.31
CA THR A 164 21.09 16.16 -0.29
C THR A 164 20.91 14.99 0.70
N ASN A 165 21.28 15.16 1.97
CA ASN A 165 21.16 14.12 3.02
C ASN A 165 20.03 14.39 4.06
N GLN A 166 19.23 15.42 3.83
CA GLN A 166 18.10 15.83 4.68
C GLN A 166 16.85 16.11 3.85
N THR A 167 16.76 15.44 2.69
CA THR A 167 15.64 15.60 1.77
C THR A 167 14.40 14.93 2.35
N GLU A 168 13.29 15.67 2.36
CA GLU A 168 12.02 15.23 2.94
C GLU A 168 10.84 15.49 1.99
N LEU A 169 9.99 14.49 1.83
CA LEU A 169 8.70 14.59 1.17
C LEU A 169 7.60 14.81 2.22
N SER A 170 7.10 16.05 2.28
CA SER A 170 6.13 16.46 3.29
C SER A 170 4.70 15.97 2.97
N PRO A 171 3.87 15.73 3.99
CA PRO A 171 2.44 15.44 3.83
C PRO A 171 1.70 16.47 2.96
N ALA A 172 2.04 17.75 3.09
CA ALA A 172 1.44 18.80 2.25
C ALA A 172 1.76 18.59 0.75
N THR A 173 3.02 18.27 0.44
CA THR A 173 3.45 17.99 -0.94
C THR A 173 2.76 16.76 -1.51
N ILE A 174 2.60 15.70 -0.69
CA ILE A 174 1.81 14.51 -1.08
C ILE A 174 0.35 14.92 -1.31
N GLY A 175 -0.25 15.67 -0.40
CA GLY A 175 -1.65 16.09 -0.46
C GLY A 175 -2.01 16.98 -1.66
N GLU A 176 -1.07 17.77 -2.17
CA GLU A 176 -1.23 18.61 -3.36
C GLU A 176 -1.13 17.84 -4.67
N THR A 177 -0.69 16.57 -4.63
CA THR A 177 -0.56 15.73 -5.82
C THR A 177 -1.93 15.40 -6.39
N GLU A 178 -2.10 15.57 -7.71
CA GLU A 178 -3.34 15.24 -8.41
C GLU A 178 -3.31 13.83 -9.00
N ILE A 179 -4.33 13.05 -8.69
CA ILE A 179 -4.61 11.81 -9.41
C ILE A 179 -5.83 11.99 -10.31
N VAL A 180 -5.85 11.24 -11.40
CA VAL A 180 -7.02 11.14 -12.26
C VAL A 180 -8.07 10.31 -11.54
N MET A 181 -9.32 10.72 -11.61
CA MET A 181 -10.48 10.02 -11.05
C MET A 181 -11.40 9.64 -12.21
N PRO A 182 -11.45 8.34 -12.57
CA PRO A 182 -12.37 7.80 -13.53
C PRO A 182 -13.83 7.95 -13.09
N SER A 183 -14.75 7.74 -14.03
CA SER A 183 -16.17 7.67 -13.70
C SER A 183 -16.46 6.55 -12.68
N HIS A 184 -17.45 6.77 -11.83
CA HIS A 184 -17.86 5.82 -10.78
C HIS A 184 -18.09 4.40 -11.33
N ILE A 185 -18.74 4.30 -12.49
CA ILE A 185 -19.05 3.03 -13.16
C ILE A 185 -17.77 2.23 -13.46
N LEU A 186 -16.72 2.88 -13.96
CA LEU A 186 -15.46 2.20 -14.28
C LEU A 186 -14.70 1.80 -13.01
N LEU A 187 -14.78 2.62 -11.96
CA LEU A 187 -14.21 2.29 -10.66
C LEU A 187 -14.90 1.06 -10.06
N GLU A 188 -16.24 1.00 -10.07
CA GLU A 188 -17.00 -0.16 -9.62
C GLU A 188 -16.65 -1.43 -10.41
N GLN A 189 -16.59 -1.34 -11.74
CA GLN A 189 -16.21 -2.47 -12.59
C GLN A 189 -14.79 -2.96 -12.31
N PHE A 190 -13.86 -2.04 -12.05
CA PHE A 190 -12.50 -2.38 -11.68
C PHE A 190 -12.44 -3.06 -10.30
N GLU A 191 -13.15 -2.53 -9.31
CA GLU A 191 -13.22 -3.12 -7.96
C GLU A 191 -13.83 -4.53 -7.99
N LEU A 192 -14.88 -4.74 -8.77
CA LEU A 192 -15.48 -6.07 -8.99
C LEU A 192 -14.49 -7.10 -9.54
N PHE A 193 -13.50 -6.65 -10.32
CA PHE A 193 -12.41 -7.50 -10.80
C PHE A 193 -11.27 -7.65 -9.77
N ALA A 194 -10.86 -6.54 -9.13
CA ALA A 194 -9.68 -6.49 -8.30
C ALA A 194 -9.88 -7.15 -6.92
N GLU A 195 -11.03 -6.92 -6.28
CA GLU A 195 -11.36 -7.40 -4.95
C GLU A 195 -11.17 -8.93 -4.79
N PRO A 196 -11.82 -9.81 -5.59
CA PRO A 196 -11.68 -11.26 -5.41
C PRO A 196 -10.24 -11.76 -5.63
N LEU A 197 -9.46 -11.08 -6.49
CA LEU A 197 -8.07 -11.42 -6.74
C LEU A 197 -7.20 -11.07 -5.54
N TYR A 198 -7.41 -9.91 -4.92
CA TYR A 198 -6.71 -9.52 -3.71
C TYR A 198 -7.13 -10.34 -2.49
N GLU A 199 -8.41 -10.71 -2.35
CA GLU A 199 -8.85 -11.67 -1.34
C GLU A 199 -8.15 -13.02 -1.51
N GLN A 200 -8.03 -13.52 -2.74
CA GLN A 200 -7.29 -14.76 -3.02
C GLN A 200 -5.80 -14.63 -2.67
N VAL A 201 -5.18 -13.47 -2.91
CA VAL A 201 -3.80 -13.19 -2.47
C VAL A 201 -3.70 -13.26 -0.94
N THR A 202 -4.59 -12.59 -0.21
CA THR A 202 -4.63 -12.60 1.26
C THR A 202 -4.80 -14.01 1.82
N ASN A 203 -5.69 -14.80 1.24
CA ASN A 203 -5.89 -16.20 1.62
C ASN A 203 -4.63 -17.04 1.41
N LEU A 204 -3.94 -16.86 0.28
CA LEU A 204 -2.68 -17.55 0.00
C LEU A 204 -1.55 -17.12 0.94
N VAL A 205 -1.48 -15.84 1.33
CA VAL A 205 -0.52 -15.37 2.34
C VAL A 205 -0.76 -16.07 3.67
N ASN A 206 -2.00 -16.08 4.16
CA ASN A 206 -2.38 -16.71 5.42
C ASN A 206 -2.10 -18.22 5.43
N GLN A 207 -2.41 -18.91 4.32
CA GLN A 207 -2.08 -20.33 4.16
C GLN A 207 -0.58 -20.58 4.18
N ASN A 208 0.22 -19.77 3.46
CA ASN A 208 1.68 -19.90 3.46
C ASN A 208 2.28 -19.67 4.85
N GLN A 209 1.75 -18.72 5.63
CA GLN A 209 2.20 -18.50 7.00
C GLN A 209 1.91 -19.71 7.89
N LYS A 210 0.69 -20.27 7.84
CA LYS A 210 0.32 -21.48 8.59
C LYS A 210 1.19 -22.68 8.21
N LEU A 211 1.45 -22.87 6.92
CA LEU A 211 2.31 -23.95 6.41
C LEU A 211 3.77 -23.79 6.86
N ARG A 212 4.30 -22.57 6.87
CA ARG A 212 5.65 -22.29 7.41
C ARG A 212 5.73 -22.62 8.89
N ALA A 213 4.76 -22.17 9.69
CA ALA A 213 4.72 -22.47 11.12
C ALA A 213 4.62 -23.98 11.40
N ALA A 214 3.74 -24.70 10.67
CA ALA A 214 3.61 -26.14 10.78
C ALA A 214 4.91 -26.86 10.38
N ARG A 215 5.55 -26.44 9.28
CA ARG A 215 6.85 -26.97 8.86
C ARG A 215 7.91 -26.77 9.93
N ASP A 216 8.03 -25.56 10.48
CA ASP A 216 9.06 -25.21 11.47
C ASP A 216 8.85 -25.95 12.80
N LEU A 217 7.60 -26.28 13.15
CA LEU A 217 7.26 -27.13 14.29
C LEU A 217 7.59 -28.62 14.06
N LEU A 218 7.32 -29.14 12.86
CA LEU A 218 7.42 -30.56 12.56
C LEU A 218 8.83 -30.98 12.14
N LEU A 219 9.60 -30.11 11.47
CA LEU A 219 10.96 -30.41 11.00
C LEU A 219 11.88 -30.91 12.14
N PRO A 220 11.95 -30.26 13.32
CA PRO A 220 12.77 -30.76 14.42
C PRO A 220 12.36 -32.16 14.89
N ARG A 221 11.05 -32.43 14.96
CA ARG A 221 10.48 -33.71 15.44
C ARG A 221 10.68 -34.86 14.45
N LEU A 222 10.64 -34.56 13.15
CA LEU A 222 10.98 -35.52 12.09
C LEU A 222 12.48 -35.83 12.10
N MET A 223 13.34 -34.81 12.33
CA MET A 223 14.78 -35.01 12.45
C MET A 223 15.20 -35.74 13.73
N SER A 224 14.43 -35.63 14.82
CA SER A 224 14.67 -36.35 16.08
C SER A 224 14.06 -37.76 16.14
N SER A 225 13.41 -38.24 15.08
CA SER A 225 12.69 -39.54 15.02
C SER A 225 11.53 -39.68 16.03
N GLU A 226 11.04 -38.57 16.59
CA GLU A 226 9.86 -38.56 17.49
C GLU A 226 8.53 -38.78 16.74
N ILE A 227 8.55 -38.60 15.42
CA ILE A 227 7.42 -38.88 14.53
C ILE A 227 7.89 -39.90 13.49
N ALA A 228 7.29 -41.09 13.49
CA ALA A 228 7.53 -42.10 12.47
C ALA A 228 6.92 -41.66 11.12
N VAL A 229 7.68 -41.86 10.04
CA VAL A 229 7.23 -41.62 8.66
C VAL A 229 6.49 -42.84 8.12
#